data_AF-A0A6G1BF46-F1
#
_entry.id   AF-A0A6G1BF46-F1
#
_cell.length_a   1.000
_cell.length_b   1.000
_cell.length_c   1.000
_cell.angle_alpha   90.00
_cell.angle_beta   90.00
_cell.angle_gamma   90.00
#
_symmetry.space_group_name_H-M   'P 1'
#
loop_
_entity.id
_entity.type
_entity.pdbx_description
1 polymer ?
#
loop_
_entity_poly.entity_id
_entity_poly.type
_entity_poly.pdbx_seq_one_letter_code
_entity_poly.pdbx_strand_id
1 'polypeptide(L)'
;PVRVAKMSRSEDSRCWRGCGETGTLLHCWWECKLVQPLWKTVWRFLRKLTVDLPYDPAIALLGIYPSDTEVLMHRSACTPMFTASLSMIAKSWKGPKWPSTDQWIKRMWFIYTMEYYMAMRKNEIWLFAATWMELEGVMLSEISQAEKDRYHMLPLIGGL
;
A
#
# COMPACT_ATOMS: atom_id res chain seq x y z
N PRO A 1 24.37 -11.76 0.42
CA PRO A 1 23.58 -12.65 1.31
C PRO A 1 23.04 -11.87 2.52
N VAL A 2 21.72 -11.65 2.57
CA VAL A 2 21.07 -11.00 3.73
C VAL A 2 20.97 -12.03 4.85
N ARG A 3 21.57 -11.75 6.00
CA ARG A 3 21.44 -12.60 7.19
C ARG A 3 19.97 -12.56 7.65
N VAL A 4 19.30 -13.71 7.59
CA VAL A 4 18.01 -13.89 8.28
C VAL A 4 18.30 -13.69 9.77
N ALA A 5 17.63 -12.72 10.40
CA ALA A 5 17.83 -12.47 11.82
C ALA A 5 17.47 -13.73 12.60
N LYS A 6 18.36 -14.15 13.51
CA LYS A 6 18.13 -15.26 14.44
C LYS A 6 16.86 -14.92 15.24
N MET A 7 15.76 -15.64 14.99
CA MET A 7 14.57 -15.59 15.84
C MET A 7 14.91 -16.33 17.14
N SER A 8 15.65 -15.67 18.04
CA SER A 8 15.75 -16.13 19.42
C SER A 8 14.36 -16.03 20.06
N ARG A 9 14.01 -17.00 20.91
CA ARG A 9 12.93 -16.86 21.91
C ARG A 9 13.29 -15.79 22.95
N SER A 10 13.74 -14.61 22.54
CA SER A 10 13.90 -13.50 23.45
C SER A 10 12.50 -13.05 23.86
N GLU A 11 12.22 -13.10 25.16
CA GLU A 11 10.98 -12.72 25.85
C GLU A 11 10.56 -11.25 25.66
N ASP A 12 11.17 -10.54 24.70
CA ASP A 12 10.71 -9.20 24.35
C ASP A 12 9.49 -9.31 23.44
N SER A 13 8.35 -9.59 24.08
CA SER A 13 7.03 -9.59 23.47
C SER A 13 6.55 -8.18 23.13
N ARG A 14 7.37 -7.13 23.29
CA ARG A 14 7.00 -5.76 22.95
C ARG A 14 6.98 -5.56 21.44
N CYS A 15 6.20 -4.56 21.03
CA CYS A 15 6.14 -4.12 19.67
C CYS A 15 7.53 -3.68 19.20
N TRP A 16 8.08 -4.40 18.23
CA TRP A 16 9.25 -4.10 17.40
C TRP A 16 9.33 -2.64 16.88
N ARG A 17 8.20 -1.91 16.80
CA ARG A 17 8.18 -0.48 16.43
C ARG A 17 8.48 0.46 17.59
N GLY A 18 8.58 -0.05 18.81
CA GLY A 18 8.86 0.74 20.02
C GLY A 18 7.67 1.57 20.52
N CYS A 19 6.42 1.17 20.24
CA CYS A 19 5.24 1.92 20.69
C CYS A 19 4.93 1.77 22.20
N GLY A 20 5.56 0.80 22.87
CA GLY A 20 5.39 0.48 24.29
C GLY A 20 4.44 -0.69 24.61
N GLU A 21 3.68 -1.18 23.64
CA GLU A 21 2.67 -2.25 23.82
C GLU A 21 3.20 -3.64 23.40
N THR A 22 2.46 -4.70 23.70
CA THR A 22 2.77 -6.08 23.26
C THR A 22 2.65 -6.21 21.73
N GLY A 23 3.72 -6.69 21.10
CA GLY A 23 3.84 -6.90 19.66
C GLY A 23 3.24 -8.21 19.19
N THR A 24 1.91 -8.31 19.14
CA THR A 24 1.22 -9.36 18.36
C THR A 24 1.30 -9.06 16.86
N LEU A 25 1.11 -10.05 15.98
CA LEU A 25 1.07 -9.80 14.53
C LEU A 25 0.02 -8.73 14.18
N LEU A 26 -1.20 -8.86 14.74
CA LEU A 26 -2.28 -7.90 14.50
C LEU A 26 -1.91 -6.49 14.99
N HIS A 27 -1.33 -6.38 16.19
CA HIS A 27 -0.87 -5.09 16.71
C HIS A 27 0.18 -4.47 15.77
N CYS A 28 1.19 -5.25 15.43
CA CYS A 28 2.36 -4.83 14.67
C CYS A 28 2.03 -4.31 13.26
N TRP A 29 1.00 -4.87 12.64
CA TRP A 29 0.60 -4.60 11.27
C TRP A 29 -0.64 -3.71 11.15
N TRP A 30 -1.49 -3.66 12.18
CA TRP A 30 -2.75 -2.91 12.15
C TRP A 30 -2.92 -2.02 13.38
N GLU A 31 -3.10 -2.57 14.58
CA GLU A 31 -3.63 -1.83 15.73
C GLU A 31 -2.65 -0.79 16.29
N CYS A 32 -1.34 -0.98 16.06
CA CYS A 32 -0.30 -0.09 16.56
C CYS A 32 -0.58 1.36 16.16
N LYS A 33 -0.61 2.25 17.15
CA LYS A 33 -0.80 3.71 16.96
C LYS A 33 0.17 4.34 15.95
N LEU A 34 1.36 3.74 15.78
CA LEU A 34 2.36 4.21 14.81
C LEU A 34 2.02 3.82 13.37
N VAL A 35 1.22 2.77 13.16
CA VAL A 35 0.83 2.26 11.84
C VAL A 35 -0.54 2.81 11.40
N GLN A 36 -1.42 3.09 12.34
CA GLN A 36 -2.76 3.62 12.07
C GLN A 36 -2.81 4.86 11.14
N PRO A 37 -1.87 5.82 11.18
CA PRO A 37 -1.83 6.91 10.20
C PRO A 37 -1.75 6.45 8.74
N LEU A 38 -1.08 5.32 8.47
CA LEU A 38 -1.07 4.70 7.13
C LEU A 38 -2.45 4.27 6.72
N TRP A 39 -3.07 3.43 7.54
CA TRP A 39 -4.33 2.80 7.21
C TRP A 39 -5.42 3.84 7.04
N LYS A 40 -5.41 4.90 7.85
CA LYS A 40 -6.27 6.09 7.64
C LYS A 40 -6.02 6.76 6.28
N THR A 41 -4.76 6.87 5.85
CA THR A 41 -4.40 7.40 4.52
C THR A 41 -4.87 6.48 3.40
N VAL A 42 -4.66 5.17 3.53
CA VAL A 42 -5.13 4.15 2.57
C VAL A 42 -6.65 4.24 2.40
N TRP A 43 -7.40 4.26 3.51
CA TRP A 43 -8.87 4.40 3.46
C TRP A 43 -9.33 5.76 2.93
N ARG A 44 -8.56 6.83 3.15
CA ARG A 44 -8.84 8.11 2.50
C ARG A 44 -8.72 8.01 0.98
N PHE A 45 -7.71 7.29 0.47
CA PHE A 45 -7.55 7.06 -0.96
C PHE A 45 -8.65 6.18 -1.53
N LEU A 46 -9.06 5.12 -0.81
CA LEU A 46 -10.17 4.27 -1.22
C LEU A 46 -11.45 5.10 -1.42
N ARG A 47 -11.76 6.00 -0.49
CA ARG A 47 -12.90 6.93 -0.64
C ARG A 47 -12.77 7.87 -1.85
N LYS A 48 -11.56 8.29 -2.22
CA LYS A 48 -11.33 9.10 -3.44
C LYS A 48 -11.58 8.33 -4.73
N LEU A 49 -11.44 7.01 -4.67
CA LEU A 49 -11.80 6.07 -5.73
C LEU A 49 -13.26 5.62 -5.63
N THR A 50 -14.08 6.30 -4.80
CA THR A 50 -15.47 5.92 -4.53
C THR A 50 -15.65 4.49 -4.00
N VAL A 51 -14.58 3.88 -3.47
CA VAL A 51 -14.61 2.55 -2.87
C VAL A 51 -14.95 2.67 -1.39
N ASP A 52 -16.15 2.25 -1.02
CA ASP A 52 -16.56 2.16 0.39
C ASP A 52 -16.23 0.77 0.95
N LEU A 53 -15.32 0.73 1.93
CA LEU A 53 -14.87 -0.50 2.58
C LEU A 53 -14.90 -0.34 4.10
N PRO A 54 -15.40 -1.35 4.84
CA PRO A 54 -15.25 -1.39 6.29
C PRO A 54 -13.79 -1.21 6.71
N TYR A 55 -13.54 -0.49 7.80
CA TYR A 55 -12.18 -0.31 8.33
C TYR A 55 -11.73 -1.55 9.11
N ASP A 56 -11.44 -2.62 8.36
CA ASP A 56 -11.21 -3.96 8.89
C ASP A 56 -9.79 -4.49 8.53
N PRO A 57 -9.01 -4.96 9.51
CA PRO A 57 -7.71 -5.61 9.23
C PRO A 57 -7.81 -6.82 8.32
N ALA A 58 -8.91 -7.60 8.32
CA ALA A 58 -9.04 -8.76 7.45
C ALA A 58 -9.05 -8.38 5.96
N ILE A 59 -9.61 -7.22 5.62
CA ILE A 59 -9.59 -6.67 4.26
C ILE A 59 -8.16 -6.28 3.88
N ALA A 60 -7.52 -5.45 4.71
CA ALA A 60 -6.20 -4.89 4.42
C ALA A 60 -5.05 -5.90 4.48
N LEU A 61 -5.09 -6.83 5.44
CA LEU A 61 -4.00 -7.78 5.71
C LEU A 61 -4.17 -9.09 4.95
N LEU A 62 -5.42 -9.53 4.72
CA LEU A 62 -5.72 -10.85 4.16
C LEU A 62 -6.48 -10.79 2.82
N GLY A 63 -6.97 -9.62 2.41
CA GLY A 63 -7.74 -9.49 1.16
C GLY A 63 -9.09 -10.20 1.20
N ILE A 64 -9.67 -10.34 2.40
CA ILE A 64 -11.00 -10.94 2.62
C ILE A 64 -12.04 -9.83 2.50
N TYR A 65 -12.68 -9.73 1.35
CA TYR A 65 -13.68 -8.70 1.06
C TYR A 65 -15.10 -9.18 1.43
N PRO A 66 -15.99 -8.25 1.82
CA PRO A 66 -17.43 -8.51 1.82
C PRO A 66 -17.93 -9.02 0.46
N SER A 67 -19.01 -9.78 0.45
CA SER A 67 -19.56 -10.41 -0.76
C SER A 67 -20.26 -9.45 -1.72
N ASP A 68 -20.21 -8.14 -1.46
CA ASP A 68 -20.88 -7.11 -2.23
C ASP A 68 -20.25 -6.96 -3.63
N THR A 69 -21.10 -6.94 -4.66
CA THR A 69 -20.68 -6.96 -6.09
C THR A 69 -19.85 -5.74 -6.49
N GLU A 70 -20.13 -4.58 -5.90
CA GLU A 70 -19.38 -3.33 -6.16
C GLU A 70 -17.96 -3.39 -5.60
N VAL A 71 -17.79 -3.95 -4.40
CA VAL A 71 -16.48 -4.15 -3.77
C VAL A 71 -15.61 -5.13 -4.58
N LEU A 72 -16.24 -6.15 -5.16
CA LEU A 72 -15.58 -7.10 -6.06
C LEU A 72 -15.02 -6.44 -7.34
N MET A 73 -15.71 -5.44 -7.89
CA MET A 73 -15.25 -4.67 -9.07
C MET A 73 -13.97 -3.88 -8.78
N HIS A 74 -13.85 -3.33 -7.57
CA HIS A 74 -12.69 -2.51 -7.17
C HIS A 74 -11.55 -3.30 -6.50
N ARG A 75 -11.70 -4.62 -6.38
CA ARG A 75 -10.71 -5.50 -5.74
C ARG A 75 -9.33 -5.40 -6.41
N SER A 76 -9.31 -5.31 -7.74
CA SER A 76 -8.07 -5.16 -8.52
C SER A 76 -7.35 -3.86 -8.16
N ALA A 77 -8.06 -2.74 -8.02
CA ALA A 77 -7.50 -1.44 -7.65
C ALA A 77 -7.06 -1.38 -6.17
N CYS A 78 -7.73 -2.10 -5.27
CA CYS A 78 -7.37 -2.14 -3.84
C CYS A 78 -6.10 -2.96 -3.56
N THR A 79 -5.88 -4.03 -4.32
CA THR A 79 -4.75 -4.95 -4.13
C THR A 79 -3.38 -4.26 -4.13
N PRO A 80 -3.04 -3.39 -5.11
CA PRO A 80 -1.75 -2.68 -5.09
C PRO A 80 -1.63 -1.73 -3.90
N MET A 81 -2.73 -1.08 -3.48
CA MET A 81 -2.76 -0.19 -2.31
C MET A 81 -2.39 -0.92 -1.02
N PHE A 82 -3.03 -2.06 -0.77
CA PHE A 82 -2.70 -2.90 0.38
C PHE A 82 -1.30 -3.49 0.26
N THR A 83 -0.89 -3.95 -0.92
CA THR A 83 0.45 -4.52 -1.17
C THR A 83 1.56 -3.50 -0.91
N ALA A 84 1.40 -2.24 -1.36
CA ALA A 84 2.35 -1.16 -1.08
C ALA A 84 2.41 -0.85 0.42
N SER A 85 1.26 -0.82 1.08
CA SER A 85 1.14 -0.53 2.51
C SER A 85 1.87 -1.59 3.34
N LEU A 86 1.56 -2.86 3.10
CA LEU A 86 2.21 -4.01 3.74
C LEU A 86 3.72 -4.00 3.45
N SER A 87 4.12 -3.74 2.20
CA SER A 87 5.53 -3.61 1.83
C SER A 87 6.27 -2.54 2.63
N MET A 88 5.62 -1.41 2.91
CA MET A 88 6.24 -0.32 3.67
C MET A 88 6.31 -0.61 5.16
N ILE A 89 5.26 -1.21 5.71
CA ILE A 89 5.23 -1.74 7.08
C ILE A 89 6.38 -2.74 7.26
N ALA A 90 6.57 -3.65 6.30
CA ALA A 90 7.66 -4.62 6.28
C ALA A 90 9.05 -3.98 6.08
N LYS A 91 9.20 -3.00 5.19
CA LYS A 91 10.49 -2.35 4.94
C LYS A 91 10.95 -1.52 6.15
N SER A 92 10.02 -0.91 6.86
CA SER A 92 10.29 -0.11 8.06
C SER A 92 10.45 -0.97 9.32
N TRP A 93 10.92 -2.23 9.20
CA TRP A 93 10.71 -3.21 10.27
C TRP A 93 11.26 -2.76 11.62
N LYS A 94 12.47 -2.21 11.65
CA LYS A 94 13.06 -1.68 12.89
C LYS A 94 13.12 -0.16 12.92
N GLY A 95 12.43 0.51 12.00
CA GLY A 95 12.48 1.96 11.84
C GLY A 95 11.41 2.66 12.66
N PRO A 96 11.76 3.62 13.54
CA PRO A 96 10.77 4.38 14.30
C PRO A 96 10.03 5.40 13.43
N LYS A 97 10.58 5.74 12.26
CA LYS A 97 10.06 6.82 11.42
C LYS A 97 8.98 6.29 10.49
N TRP A 98 7.78 6.83 10.66
CA TRP A 98 6.65 6.56 9.80
C TRP A 98 6.87 7.21 8.41
N PRO A 99 6.73 6.46 7.30
CA PRO A 99 6.86 7.02 5.97
C PRO A 99 5.70 7.96 5.62
N SER A 100 6.01 9.10 5.00
CA SER A 100 5.01 10.09 4.57
C SER A 100 4.09 9.55 3.47
N THR A 101 2.98 10.24 3.22
CA THR A 101 2.09 9.97 2.07
C THR A 101 2.88 9.93 0.75
N ASP A 102 3.82 10.86 0.54
CA ASP A 102 4.69 10.85 -0.65
C ASP A 102 5.54 9.57 -0.75
N GLN A 103 6.07 9.07 0.36
CA GLN A 103 6.82 7.80 0.35
C GLN A 103 5.92 6.62 0.02
N TRP A 104 4.65 6.67 0.41
CA TRP A 104 3.66 5.65 0.05
C TRP A 104 3.24 5.73 -1.42
N ILE A 105 3.00 6.93 -1.94
CA ILE A 105 2.70 7.13 -3.37
C ILE A 105 3.91 6.69 -4.22
N LYS A 106 5.15 6.96 -3.80
CA LYS A 106 6.34 6.42 -4.51
C LYS A 106 6.38 4.90 -4.54
N ARG A 107 5.96 4.23 -3.46
CA ARG A 107 5.89 2.77 -3.44
C ARG A 107 4.80 2.27 -4.38
N MET A 108 3.65 2.92 -4.40
CA MET A 108 2.57 2.63 -5.34
C MET A 108 3.01 2.83 -6.79
N TRP A 109 3.67 3.96 -7.08
CA TRP A 109 4.22 4.28 -8.40
C TRP A 109 5.22 3.23 -8.88
N PHE A 110 6.06 2.71 -7.99
CA PHE A 110 6.96 1.60 -8.33
C PHE A 110 6.20 0.33 -8.75
N ILE A 111 5.13 -0.04 -8.04
CA ILE A 111 4.29 -1.19 -8.40
C ILE A 111 3.60 -0.91 -9.74
N TYR A 112 3.01 0.27 -9.89
CA TYR A 112 2.38 0.75 -11.13
C TYR A 112 3.30 0.60 -12.35
N THR A 113 4.52 1.13 -12.28
CA THR A 113 5.49 1.02 -13.38
C THR A 113 5.91 -0.42 -13.65
N MET A 114 6.09 -1.25 -12.63
CA MET A 114 6.43 -2.66 -12.81
C MET A 114 5.29 -3.44 -13.48
N GLU A 115 4.06 -3.23 -13.03
CA GLU A 115 2.87 -3.86 -13.61
C GLU A 115 2.62 -3.40 -15.04
N TYR A 116 2.86 -2.13 -15.35
CA TYR A 116 2.80 -1.60 -16.71
C TYR A 116 3.71 -2.37 -17.65
N TYR A 117 5.01 -2.49 -17.32
CA TYR A 117 5.96 -3.20 -18.16
C TYR A 117 5.65 -4.71 -18.27
N MET A 118 5.10 -5.31 -17.22
CA MET A 118 4.62 -6.70 -17.27
C MET A 118 3.42 -6.84 -18.23
N ALA A 119 2.45 -5.94 -18.14
CA ALA A 119 1.27 -5.92 -19.00
C ALA A 119 1.63 -5.68 -20.46
N MET A 120 2.56 -4.76 -20.75
CA MET A 120 3.11 -4.56 -22.10
C MET A 120 3.68 -5.87 -22.68
N ARG A 121 4.49 -6.59 -21.90
CA ARG A 121 5.10 -7.86 -22.35
C ARG A 121 4.07 -8.95 -22.64
N LYS A 122 2.95 -8.94 -21.92
CA LYS A 122 1.86 -9.92 -22.07
C LYS A 122 0.76 -9.48 -23.05
N ASN A 123 0.85 -8.27 -23.60
CA ASN A 123 -0.22 -7.65 -24.38
C ASN A 123 -1.54 -7.51 -23.59
N GLU A 124 -1.45 -7.26 -22.28
CA GLU A 124 -2.57 -7.15 -21.33
C GLU A 124 -2.80 -5.69 -20.88
N ILE A 125 -2.43 -4.71 -21.72
CA ILE A 125 -2.45 -3.27 -21.38
C ILE A 125 -3.85 -2.80 -20.97
N TRP A 126 -4.91 -3.33 -21.58
CA TRP A 126 -6.29 -2.98 -21.22
C TRP A 126 -6.66 -3.40 -19.78
N LEU A 127 -6.20 -4.57 -19.33
CA LEU A 127 -6.42 -5.03 -17.95
C LEU A 127 -5.65 -4.17 -16.95
N PHE A 128 -4.45 -3.74 -17.32
CA PHE A 128 -3.67 -2.79 -16.55
C PHE A 128 -4.38 -1.43 -16.44
N ALA A 129 -4.84 -0.86 -17.56
CA ALA A 129 -5.54 0.42 -17.58
C ALA A 129 -6.82 0.36 -16.73
N ALA A 130 -7.61 -0.71 -16.85
CA ALA A 130 -8.81 -0.92 -16.04
C ALA A 130 -8.54 -0.94 -14.52
N THR A 131 -7.35 -1.41 -14.11
CA THR A 131 -6.96 -1.47 -12.69
C THR A 131 -6.40 -0.15 -12.18
N TRP A 132 -5.61 0.55 -13.01
CA TRP A 132 -4.76 1.65 -12.56
C TRP A 132 -5.21 3.04 -12.97
N MET A 133 -6.13 3.20 -13.91
CA MET A 133 -6.50 4.52 -14.47
C MET A 133 -6.95 5.51 -13.40
N GLU A 134 -7.93 5.13 -12.56
CA GLU A 134 -8.43 6.01 -11.50
C GLU A 134 -7.37 6.24 -10.41
N LEU A 135 -6.62 5.18 -10.08
CA LEU A 135 -5.59 5.20 -9.06
C LEU A 135 -4.39 6.08 -9.45
N GLU A 136 -4.01 6.10 -10.74
CA GLU A 136 -3.01 7.02 -11.29
C GLU A 136 -3.44 8.47 -11.07
N GLY A 137 -4.68 8.81 -11.40
CA GLY A 137 -5.23 10.16 -11.18
C GLY A 137 -5.16 10.57 -9.71
N VAL A 138 -5.57 9.69 -8.79
CA VAL A 138 -5.52 9.97 -7.36
C VAL A 138 -4.07 10.12 -6.87
N MET A 139 -3.16 9.21 -7.25
CA MET A 139 -1.75 9.30 -6.88
C MET A 139 -1.13 10.62 -7.33
N LEU A 140 -1.33 11.00 -8.60
CA LEU A 140 -0.83 12.26 -9.14
C LEU A 140 -1.47 13.47 -8.49
N SER A 141 -2.74 13.41 -8.06
CA SER A 141 -3.35 14.54 -7.34
C SER A 141 -2.77 14.76 -5.94
N GLU A 142 -2.22 13.72 -5.31
CA GLU A 142 -1.85 13.72 -3.89
C GLU A 142 -0.34 13.88 -3.61
N ILE A 143 0.52 13.49 -4.56
CA ILE A 143 1.97 13.60 -4.37
C ILE A 143 2.43 15.04 -4.55
N SER A 144 3.39 15.46 -3.71
CA SER A 144 3.96 16.81 -3.80
C SER A 144 4.65 17.08 -5.15
N GLN A 145 4.56 18.32 -5.65
CA GLN A 145 5.15 18.70 -6.93
C GLN A 145 6.67 18.44 -6.98
N ALA A 146 7.37 18.74 -5.88
CA ALA A 146 8.81 18.47 -5.77
C ALA A 146 9.14 16.99 -5.96
N GLU A 147 8.29 16.08 -5.47
CA GLU A 147 8.49 14.64 -5.62
C GLU A 147 8.08 14.13 -7.01
N LYS A 148 7.04 14.71 -7.63
CA LYS A 148 6.71 14.43 -9.04
C LYS A 148 7.87 14.74 -9.96
N ASP A 149 8.44 15.94 -9.83
CA ASP A 149 9.50 16.44 -10.68
C ASP A 149 10.78 15.60 -10.48
N ARG A 150 11.12 15.31 -9.23
CA ARG A 150 12.31 14.54 -8.86
C ARG A 150 12.29 13.11 -9.39
N TYR A 151 11.13 12.47 -9.41
CA TYR A 151 10.99 11.07 -9.83
C TYR A 151 10.41 10.91 -11.24
N HIS A 152 10.22 12.02 -11.96
CA HIS A 152 9.64 12.04 -13.31
C HIS A 152 8.35 11.22 -13.39
N MET A 153 7.43 11.45 -12.45
CA MET A 153 6.16 10.74 -12.39
C MET A 153 5.20 11.23 -13.48
N LEU A 154 5.37 10.66 -14.67
CA LEU A 154 4.55 10.95 -15.84
C LEU A 154 3.45 9.88 -16.01
N PRO A 155 2.21 10.27 -16.35
CA PRO A 155 1.16 9.30 -16.63
C PRO A 155 1.58 8.31 -17.73
N LEU A 156 1.37 7.01 -17.52
CA LEU A 156 1.63 5.98 -18.54
C LEU A 156 0.36 5.56 -19.27
N ILE A 157 -0.82 5.74 -18.66
CA ILE A 157 -2.11 5.40 -19.29
C ILE A 157 -2.59 6.55 -20.19
N GLY A 158 -2.38 7.81 -19.81
CA GLY A 158 -2.81 8.97 -20.58
C GLY A 158 -2.12 9.19 -21.95
N GLY A 159 -1.16 8.33 -22.31
CA GLY A 159 -0.51 8.31 -23.62
C GLY A 159 -0.96 7.18 -24.55
N LEU A 160 -1.91 6.33 -24.11
CA LEU A 160 -2.59 5.29 -24.90
C LEU A 160 -3.82 5.86 -25.62
#